data_AF-A0A7V1K444-F1
#
_entry.id   AF-A0A7V1K444-F1
#
_cell.length_a   1.000
_cell.length_b   1.000
_cell.length_c   1.000
_cell.angle_alpha   90.00
_cell.angle_beta   90.00
_cell.angle_gamma   90.00
#
_symmetry.space_group_name_H-M   'P 1'
#
loop_
_entity.id
_entity.type
_entity.pdbx_description
1 polymer ?
#
loop_
_entity_poly.entity_id
_entity_poly.type
_entity_poly.pdbx_seq_one_letter_code
_entity_poly.pdbx_strand_id
1 'polypeptide(L)'
;DIPVGPMDIDLFELTLDEIRDKNIPQMPRTLRESLEGLVSNHDFLKPVMTQEFIDAYQHYMYESQVWPDEARPTGFEFKTTYSC
;
A
#
# COMPACT_ATOMS: atom_id res chain seq x y z
N ASP A 1 -2.54 -14.43 -14.09
CA ASP A 1 -3.08 -13.20 -14.70
C ASP A 1 -2.29 -12.80 -15.92
N ILE A 2 -2.97 -12.42 -16.99
CA ILE A 2 -2.32 -11.87 -18.18
C ILE A 2 -1.89 -10.44 -17.80
N PRO A 3 -0.59 -10.08 -17.92
CA PRO A 3 -0.16 -8.74 -17.60
C PRO A 3 -0.92 -7.74 -18.45
N VAL A 4 -1.35 -6.63 -17.84
CA VAL A 4 -1.86 -5.51 -18.63
C VAL A 4 -0.75 -5.11 -19.59
N GLY A 5 -1.06 -5.07 -20.88
CA GLY A 5 -0.08 -4.80 -21.93
C GLY A 5 0.61 -3.43 -21.74
N PRO A 6 1.69 -3.16 -22.48
CA PRO A 6 2.36 -1.86 -22.40
C PRO A 6 1.36 -0.73 -22.68
N MET A 7 1.42 0.32 -21.87
CA MET A 7 0.60 1.53 -22.05
C MET A 7 1.48 2.66 -22.59
N ASP A 8 1.20 3.09 -23.82
CA ASP A 8 1.93 4.18 -24.50
C ASP A 8 1.30 5.56 -24.23
N ILE A 9 0.73 5.77 -23.05
CA ILE A 9 0.10 7.02 -22.61
C ILE A 9 0.78 7.54 -21.33
N ASP A 10 0.72 8.85 -21.08
CA ASP A 10 1.15 9.40 -19.79
C ASP A 10 0.16 8.99 -18.69
N LEU A 11 0.62 8.16 -17.76
CA LEU A 11 -0.20 7.63 -16.68
C LEU A 11 -0.61 8.71 -15.66
N PHE A 12 0.09 9.84 -15.59
CA PHE A 12 -0.24 10.93 -14.67
C PHE A 12 -1.38 11.82 -15.16
N GLU A 13 -1.70 11.78 -16.46
CA GLU A 13 -2.81 12.54 -17.04
C GLU A 13 -4.16 11.83 -16.87
N LEU A 14 -4.15 10.55 -16.49
CA LEU A 14 -5.36 9.77 -16.26
C LEU A 14 -6.12 10.24 -15.02
N THR A 15 -7.44 10.37 -15.16
CA THR A 15 -8.31 10.66 -14.03
C THR A 15 -8.59 9.40 -13.20
N LEU A 16 -8.94 9.57 -11.92
CA LEU A 16 -9.26 8.43 -11.04
C LEU A 16 -10.44 7.60 -11.55
N ASP A 17 -11.42 8.22 -12.22
CA ASP A 17 -12.57 7.52 -12.79
C ASP A 17 -12.15 6.65 -13.99
N GLU A 18 -11.30 7.17 -14.89
CA GLU A 18 -10.77 6.38 -16.01
C GLU A 18 -9.92 5.20 -15.55
N ILE A 19 -9.14 5.37 -14.48
CA ILE A 19 -8.32 4.28 -13.93
C ILE A 19 -9.21 3.17 -13.36
N ARG A 20 -10.33 3.54 -12.73
CA ARG A 20 -11.34 2.58 -12.22
C ARG A 20 -12.09 1.89 -13.35
N ASP A 21 -12.52 2.64 -14.37
CA ASP A 21 -13.25 2.10 -15.52
C ASP A 21 -12.40 1.12 -16.33
N LYS A 22 -11.10 1.41 -16.47
CA LYS A 22 -10.13 0.53 -17.15
C LYS A 22 -9.60 -0.59 -16.26
N ASN A 23 -10.02 -0.64 -14.99
CA ASN A 23 -9.60 -1.61 -13.98
C ASN A 23 -8.08 -1.81 -13.93
N ILE A 24 -7.33 -0.70 -14.00
CA ILE A 24 -5.87 -0.73 -13.97
C ILE A 24 -5.43 -0.99 -12.51
N PRO A 25 -4.63 -2.04 -12.24
CA PRO A 25 -4.11 -2.27 -10.90
C PRO A 25 -3.19 -1.12 -10.48
N GLN A 26 -3.44 -0.57 -9.29
CA GLN A 26 -2.64 0.50 -8.71
C GLN A 26 -1.75 -0.01 -7.59
N MET A 27 -0.73 0.77 -7.25
CA MET A 27 0.05 0.54 -6.05
C MET A 27 -0.82 0.76 -4.80
N PRO A 28 -0.56 0.02 -3.71
CA PRO A 28 -1.20 0.26 -2.42
C PRO A 28 -0.95 1.70 -1.95
N ARG A 29 -1.93 2.32 -1.32
CA ARG A 29 -1.88 3.74 -0.92
C ARG A 29 -1.20 3.95 0.42
N THR A 30 -0.99 2.89 1.19
CA THR A 30 -0.32 2.93 2.48
C THR A 30 0.60 1.73 2.68
N LEU A 31 1.55 1.88 3.61
CA LEU A 31 2.38 0.77 4.03
C LEU A 31 1.55 -0.34 4.68
N ARG A 32 0.51 0.00 5.45
CA ARG A 32 -0.43 -0.98 6.02
C ARG A 32 -1.05 -1.86 4.95
N GLU A 33 -1.62 -1.25 3.92
CA GLU A 33 -2.28 -1.98 2.83
C GLU A 33 -1.29 -2.91 2.10
N SER A 34 -0.04 -2.47 1.94
CA SER A 34 1.04 -3.30 1.39
C SER A 34 1.34 -4.52 2.26
N LEU A 35 1.36 -4.36 3.59
CA LEU A 35 1.59 -5.45 4.54
C LEU A 35 0.41 -6.42 4.60
N GLU A 36 -0.83 -5.92 4.52
CA GLU A 36 -2.02 -6.76 4.40
C GLU A 36 -2.01 -7.57 3.09
N GLY A 37 -1.58 -6.94 1.99
CA GLY A 37 -1.35 -7.60 0.72
C GLY A 37 -0.31 -8.73 0.83
N LEU A 38 0.81 -8.47 1.53
CA LEU A 38 1.83 -9.47 1.81
C LEU A 38 1.26 -10.66 2.60
N VAL A 39 0.44 -10.42 3.61
CA VAL A 39 -0.21 -11.50 4.39
C VAL A 39 -1.17 -12.30 3.53
N SER A 40 -1.93 -11.64 2.66
CA SER A 40 -2.92 -12.30 1.81
C SER A 40 -2.31 -13.21 0.74
N ASN A 41 -1.10 -12.89 0.26
CA ASN A 41 -0.45 -13.60 -0.83
C ASN A 41 1.09 -13.58 -0.67
N HIS A 42 1.63 -14.48 0.15
CA HIS A 42 3.08 -14.67 0.33
C HIS A 42 3.60 -16.04 -0.10
N ASP A 43 2.76 -16.89 -0.70
CA ASP A 43 3.13 -18.29 -0.98
C ASP A 43 4.33 -18.40 -1.93
N PHE A 44 4.47 -17.43 -2.84
CA PHE A 44 5.60 -17.33 -3.75
C PHE A 44 6.93 -17.00 -3.04
N LEU A 45 6.89 -16.46 -1.82
CA LEU A 45 8.08 -16.12 -1.04
C LEU A 45 8.55 -17.28 -0.16
N LYS A 46 7.67 -18.21 0.20
CA LYS A 46 7.95 -19.35 1.09
C LYS A 46 9.18 -20.22 0.71
N PRO A 47 9.56 -20.39 -0.57
CA PRO A 47 10.76 -21.16 -0.92
C PRO A 47 12.09 -20.53 -0.45
N VAL A 48 12.12 -19.22 -0.20
CA VAL A 48 13.32 -18.47 0.19
C VAL A 48 13.17 -17.82 1.56
N MET A 49 11.96 -17.34 1.87
CA MET A 49 11.62 -16.67 3.12
C MET A 49 10.80 -17.61 3.99
N THR A 50 11.32 -17.92 5.17
CA THR A 50 10.60 -18.74 6.16
C THR A 50 9.37 -18.00 6.67
N GLN A 51 8.35 -18.74 7.11
CA GLN A 51 7.15 -18.15 7.74
C GLN A 51 7.50 -17.25 8.93
N GLU A 52 8.42 -17.69 9.80
CA GLU A 52 8.88 -16.92 10.95
C GLU A 52 9.44 -15.55 10.55
N PHE A 53 10.23 -15.49 9.48
CA PHE A 53 10.76 -14.24 8.95
C PHE A 53 9.65 -13.30 8.46
N ILE A 54 8.66 -13.83 7.73
CA ILE A 54 7.55 -13.03 7.19
C ILE A 54 6.73 -12.44 8.34
N ASP A 55 6.39 -13.24 9.34
CA ASP A 55 5.62 -12.81 10.50
C ASP A 55 6.40 -11.77 11.32
N ALA A 56 7.69 -12.03 11.59
CA ALA A 56 8.54 -11.10 12.33
C ALA A 56 8.73 -9.76 11.58
N TYR A 57 8.91 -9.81 10.27
CA TYR A 57 9.03 -8.60 9.44
C TYR A 57 7.75 -7.78 9.47
N GLN A 58 6.58 -8.42 9.33
CA GLN A 58 5.30 -7.75 9.44
C GLN A 58 5.17 -7.03 10.78
N HIS A 59 5.34 -7.74 11.90
CA HIS A 59 5.21 -7.17 13.24
C HIS A 59 6.16 -5.98 13.43
N TYR A 60 7.42 -6.14 13.02
CA TYR A 60 8.41 -5.08 13.10
C TYR A 60 8.00 -3.82 12.31
N MET A 61 7.48 -3.97 11.09
CA MET A 61 7.08 -2.84 10.26
C MET A 61 5.82 -2.14 10.80
N TYR A 62 4.88 -2.88 11.39
CA TYR A 62 3.73 -2.28 12.06
C TYR A 62 4.16 -1.45 13.27
N GLU A 63 5.00 -2.01 14.14
CA GLU A 63 5.49 -1.34 15.35
C GLU A 63 6.35 -0.12 15.05
N SER A 64 7.24 -0.22 14.07
CA SER A 64 8.23 0.82 13.80
C SER A 64 7.72 1.95 12.91
N GLN A 65 6.80 1.67 11.97
CA GLN A 65 6.39 2.64 10.95
C GLN A 65 4.88 2.91 10.99
N VAL A 66 4.05 1.87 10.87
CA VAL A 66 2.60 2.04 10.66
C VAL A 66 1.93 2.66 11.87
N TRP A 67 2.10 2.09 13.06
CA TRP A 67 1.44 2.62 14.26
C TRP A 67 1.92 4.01 14.64
N PRO A 68 3.23 4.32 14.59
CA PRO A 68 3.68 5.68 14.86
C PRO A 68 3.15 6.74 13.89
N ASP A 69 3.04 6.42 12.60
CA ASP A 69 2.55 7.36 11.58
C ASP A 69 1.06 7.68 11.83
N GLU A 70 0.24 6.66 12.03
CA GLU A 70 -1.21 6.84 12.17
C GLU A 70 -1.66 7.35 13.54
N ALA A 71 -0.88 7.10 14.59
CA ALA A 71 -1.23 7.55 15.94
C ALA A 71 -0.86 9.03 16.19
N ARG A 72 -0.01 9.63 15.33
CA ARG A 72 0.51 10.99 15.53
C ARG A 72 -0.29 11.99 14.70
N PRO A 73 -0.81 13.06 15.31
CA PRO A 73 -1.45 14.14 14.57
C PRO A 73 -0.50 14.72 13.53
N THR A 74 -0.97 14.89 12.30
CA THR A 74 -0.18 15.53 11.24
C THR A 74 -0.34 17.05 11.31
N GLY A 75 0.70 17.80 10.94
CA GLY A 75 0.63 19.27 10.95
C GLY A 75 -0.48 19.85 10.06
N PHE A 76 -0.88 19.12 9.02
CA PHE A 76 -1.97 19.52 8.13
C PHE A 76 -3.34 19.42 8.83
N GLU A 77 -3.53 18.46 9.72
CA GLU A 77 -4.77 18.34 10.51
C GLU A 77 -5.00 19.55 11.41
N PHE A 78 -3.95 20.20 11.92
CA PHE A 78 -4.13 21.46 12.64
C PHE A 78 -4.67 22.56 11.71
N LYS A 79 -4.24 22.60 10.45
CA LYS A 79 -4.77 23.58 9.51
C LYS A 79 -6.23 23.29 9.14
N THR A 80 -6.59 22.02 8.93
CA THR A 80 -7.92 21.63 8.45
C THR A 80 -8.95 21.48 9.56
N THR A 81 -8.50 21.06 10.75
CA THR A 81 -9.35 20.50 11.81
C THR A 81 -9.28 21.26 13.14
N TYR A 82 -8.39 22.24 13.29
CA TYR A 82 -8.28 23.00 14.55
C TYR A 82 -9.53 23.82 14.90
N SER A 83 -10.32 24.25 13.91
CA SER A 83 -11.51 25.09 14.12
C SER A 83 -12.73 24.63 13.32
N CYS A 84 -12.75 23.37 12.88
CA CYS A 84 -13.86 22.80 12.12
C CYS A 84 -14.71 21.84 12.96
#